data_AF-A0A1I7LJC0-F1
#
_entry.id   AF-A0A1I7LJC0-F1
#
_cell.length_a   1.000
_cell.length_b   1.000
_cell.length_c   1.000
_cell.angle_alpha   90.00
_cell.angle_beta   90.00
_cell.angle_gamma   90.00
#
_symmetry.space_group_name_H-M   'P 1'
#
loop_
_entity.id
_entity.type
_entity.pdbx_description
1 polymer ?
#
loop_
_entity_poly.entity_id
_entity_poly.type
_entity_poly.pdbx_seq_one_letter_code
_entity_poly.pdbx_strand_id
1 'polypeptide(L)'
;MTHPAVDVGVFLKAAFDEPAPGKRVYFQGSNLKRLAEDCASHRLADVSFEQEEYWHTLVISDPDGYLLSFHEELDVSDEQIISGYQRGPILLQEALTGLDERQFDLRRAPGKWSIRETVLHLVDSDVTTAITMKFALAEPGRIFTRSSYNPDQWAVGAAYARRPIHVEVQLFSLMRQHILGICHVLPDALDRTVVRENGEVVSVRFLMKLLAGHAMGHINQVWETRRVHNL
;
A
#
# COMPACT_ATOMS: atom_id res chain seq x y z
N MET A 1 32.87 -21.36 4.66
CA MET A 1 32.15 -21.33 5.95
C MET A 1 30.74 -20.94 5.63
N THR A 2 29.80 -21.87 5.76
CA THR A 2 28.36 -21.63 5.60
C THR A 2 27.91 -20.74 6.75
N HIS A 3 27.41 -19.54 6.45
CA HIS A 3 26.75 -18.72 7.46
C HIS A 3 25.52 -19.49 7.98
N PRO A 4 25.28 -19.53 9.31
CA PRO A 4 24.07 -20.15 9.83
C PRO A 4 22.87 -19.37 9.32
N ALA A 5 21.90 -20.08 8.73
CA ALA A 5 20.64 -19.49 8.29
C ALA A 5 19.97 -18.80 9.49
N VAL A 6 19.72 -17.50 9.35
CA VAL A 6 19.04 -16.71 10.37
C VAL A 6 17.54 -16.92 10.17
N ASP A 7 16.88 -17.53 11.16
CA ASP A 7 15.43 -17.72 11.13
C ASP A 7 14.72 -16.37 11.32
N VAL A 8 14.28 -15.79 10.20
CA VAL A 8 13.48 -14.56 10.19
C VAL A 8 11.99 -14.79 10.48
N GLY A 9 11.57 -16.05 10.63
CA GLY A 9 10.18 -16.43 10.91
C GLY A 9 9.64 -15.83 12.21
N VAL A 10 10.51 -15.55 13.18
CA VAL A 10 10.16 -14.89 14.46
C VAL A 10 9.67 -13.45 14.30
N PHE A 11 9.91 -12.82 13.15
CA PHE A 11 9.46 -11.46 12.85
C PHE A 11 8.19 -11.43 11.96
N LEU A 12 7.72 -12.58 11.48
CA LEU A 12 6.50 -12.68 10.67
C LEU A 12 5.25 -12.53 11.55
N LYS A 13 4.33 -11.65 11.16
CA LYS A 13 2.97 -11.64 11.71
C LYS A 13 2.18 -12.80 11.09
N ALA A 14 1.33 -13.47 11.87
CA ALA A 14 0.52 -14.63 11.46
C ALA A 14 -0.42 -14.40 10.25
N ALA A 15 -0.54 -13.17 9.76
CA ALA A 15 -1.34 -12.79 8.60
C ALA A 15 -0.58 -12.77 7.26
N PHE A 16 0.73 -13.08 7.27
CA PHE A 16 1.53 -13.16 6.04
C PHE A 16 1.64 -14.61 5.59
N ASP A 17 1.33 -14.87 4.31
CA ASP A 17 1.53 -16.17 3.67
C ASP A 17 2.94 -16.70 3.93
N GLU A 18 3.06 -18.03 4.09
CA GLU A 18 4.36 -18.70 4.22
C GLU A 18 5.21 -18.36 2.98
N PRO A 19 6.36 -17.69 3.15
CA PRO A 19 7.09 -17.18 2.02
C PRO A 19 7.69 -18.32 1.19
N ALA A 20 7.56 -18.22 -0.13
CA ALA A 20 8.23 -19.10 -1.09
C ALA A 20 9.44 -18.39 -1.71
N PRO A 21 10.46 -19.14 -2.20
CA PRO A 21 11.60 -18.55 -2.91
C PRO A 21 11.16 -17.61 -4.04
N GLY A 22 11.78 -16.42 -4.13
CA GLY A 22 11.42 -15.36 -5.07
C GLY A 22 10.20 -14.50 -4.69
N LYS A 23 9.57 -14.73 -3.53
CA LYS A 23 8.51 -13.86 -2.98
C LYS A 23 9.10 -12.83 -2.00
N ARG A 24 8.49 -11.65 -1.94
CA ARG A 24 8.87 -10.58 -1.00
C ARG A 24 8.21 -10.80 0.36
N VAL A 25 8.99 -10.63 1.42
CA VAL A 25 8.54 -10.58 2.81
C VAL A 25 8.67 -9.16 3.32
N TYR A 26 7.62 -8.62 3.92
CA TYR A 26 7.53 -7.22 4.31
C TYR A 26 7.76 -7.05 5.82
N PHE A 27 8.73 -6.22 6.19
CA PHE A 27 9.02 -5.82 7.55
C PHE A 27 8.82 -4.32 7.73
N GLN A 28 8.40 -3.92 8.93
CA GLN A 28 8.32 -2.53 9.32
C GLN A 28 9.56 -2.19 10.15
N GLY A 29 10.31 -1.15 9.76
CA GLY A 29 11.52 -0.75 10.45
C GLY A 29 11.71 0.77 10.42
N SER A 30 12.38 1.32 11.41
CA SER A 30 12.82 2.72 11.41
C SER A 30 14.31 2.78 11.14
N ASN A 31 14.78 3.79 10.40
CA ASN A 31 16.20 4.01 10.07
C ASN A 31 16.79 2.92 9.18
N LEU A 32 16.29 2.81 7.95
CA LEU A 32 16.78 1.84 6.97
C LEU A 32 18.23 2.05 6.59
N LYS A 33 18.72 3.29 6.69
CA LYS A 33 20.12 3.61 6.46
C LYS A 33 21.03 2.85 7.43
N ARG A 34 20.71 2.88 8.72
CA ARG A 34 21.46 2.12 9.74
C ARG A 34 21.34 0.62 9.50
N LEU A 35 20.15 0.13 9.16
CA LEU A 35 19.96 -1.29 8.84
C LEU A 35 20.82 -1.73 7.65
N ALA A 36 20.92 -0.90 6.60
CA ALA A 36 21.78 -1.16 5.46
C ALA A 36 23.28 -1.17 5.83
N GLU A 37 23.71 -0.24 6.69
CA GLU A 37 25.07 -0.20 7.23
C GLU A 37 25.39 -1.47 8.04
N ASP A 38 24.46 -1.92 8.89
CA ASP A 38 24.58 -3.16 9.65
C ASP A 38 24.65 -4.38 8.72
N CYS A 39 23.80 -4.46 7.69
CA CYS A 39 23.84 -5.53 6.68
C CYS A 39 25.16 -5.61 5.91
N ALA A 40 25.71 -4.44 5.52
CA ALA A 40 27.01 -4.35 4.87
C ALA A 40 28.14 -4.86 5.79
N SER A 41 28.09 -4.55 7.08
CA SER A 41 29.06 -5.03 8.07
C SER A 41 29.04 -6.56 8.24
N HIS A 42 27.90 -7.19 7.95
CA HIS A 42 27.69 -8.65 7.99
C HIS A 42 27.90 -9.35 6.63
N ARG A 43 28.35 -8.64 5.59
CA ARG A 43 28.62 -9.18 4.23
C ARG A 43 27.39 -9.78 3.52
N LEU A 44 26.20 -9.25 3.77
CA LEU A 44 25.04 -9.56 2.94
C LEU A 44 25.26 -8.93 1.55
N ALA A 45 25.20 -9.76 0.51
CA ALA A 45 25.79 -9.44 -0.79
C ALA A 45 24.94 -8.50 -1.66
N ASP A 46 23.64 -8.37 -1.38
CA ASP A 46 22.70 -7.71 -2.28
C ASP A 46 21.66 -6.91 -1.47
N VAL A 47 22.05 -5.69 -1.14
CA VAL A 47 21.25 -4.71 -0.40
C VAL A 47 20.99 -3.53 -1.31
N SER A 48 19.73 -3.21 -1.56
CA SER A 48 19.33 -2.10 -2.43
C SER A 48 18.24 -1.24 -1.80
N PHE A 49 18.25 0.05 -2.12
CA PHE A 49 17.20 0.97 -1.74
C PHE A 49 16.27 1.19 -2.94
N GLU A 50 15.00 0.86 -2.76
CA GLU A 50 13.91 1.31 -3.62
C GLU A 50 13.29 2.54 -2.94
N GLN A 51 13.40 3.71 -3.56
CA GLN A 51 12.78 4.92 -3.05
C GLN A 51 11.41 5.11 -3.72
N GLU A 52 10.36 5.13 -2.90
CA GLU A 52 9.03 5.59 -3.28
C GLU A 52 8.75 6.96 -2.68
N GLU A 53 7.70 7.64 -3.17
CA GLU A 53 7.38 9.03 -2.79
C GLU A 53 7.07 9.21 -1.29
N TYR A 54 6.63 8.15 -0.61
CA TYR A 54 6.21 8.18 0.80
C TYR A 54 6.97 7.22 1.72
N TRP A 55 7.76 6.31 1.14
CA TRP A 55 8.47 5.27 1.85
C TRP A 55 9.84 5.04 1.23
N HIS A 56 10.82 4.74 2.08
CA HIS A 56 12.00 4.02 1.63
C HIS A 56 11.78 2.54 1.86
N THR A 57 12.17 1.72 0.87
CA THR A 57 12.19 0.28 1.00
C THR A 57 13.63 -0.21 0.86
N LEU A 58 14.15 -0.83 1.91
CA LEU A 58 15.40 -1.56 1.86
C LEU A 58 15.09 -3.00 1.46
N VAL A 59 15.58 -3.42 0.30
CA VAL A 59 15.48 -4.80 -0.16
C VAL A 59 16.79 -5.52 0.10
N ILE A 60 16.71 -6.67 0.76
CA ILE A 60 17.83 -7.55 1.06
C ILE A 60 17.55 -8.91 0.43
N SER A 61 18.43 -9.38 -0.44
CA SER A 61 18.37 -10.75 -0.95
C SER A 61 19.00 -11.73 0.02
N ASP A 62 18.27 -12.78 0.35
CA ASP A 62 18.73 -13.90 1.16
C ASP A 62 19.40 -14.98 0.27
N PRO A 63 20.43 -15.71 0.75
CA PRO A 63 21.10 -16.76 -0.01
C PRO A 63 20.19 -17.89 -0.53
N ASP A 64 19.06 -18.14 0.13
CA ASP A 64 18.07 -19.15 -0.28
C ASP A 64 17.04 -18.60 -1.28
N GLY A 65 17.24 -17.36 -1.77
CA GLY A 65 16.45 -16.76 -2.83
C GLY A 65 15.22 -15.98 -2.36
N TYR A 66 15.13 -15.64 -1.06
CA TYR A 66 14.09 -14.75 -0.53
C TYR A 66 14.46 -13.28 -0.71
N LEU A 67 13.44 -12.42 -0.78
CA LEU A 67 13.60 -10.96 -0.77
C LEU A 67 12.97 -10.40 0.50
N LEU A 68 13.78 -9.84 1.39
CA LEU A 68 13.32 -9.15 2.60
C LEU A 68 13.17 -7.67 2.29
N SER A 69 12.01 -7.07 2.53
CA SER A 69 11.71 -5.67 2.23
C SER A 69 11.34 -4.92 3.51
N PHE A 70 12.20 -4.01 3.95
CA PHE A 70 11.98 -3.19 5.14
C PHE A 70 11.51 -1.81 4.72
N HIS A 71 10.44 -1.31 5.33
CA HIS A 71 9.83 -0.04 4.96
C HIS A 71 10.07 0.98 6.07
N GLU A 72 10.61 2.14 5.70
CA GLU A 72 10.70 3.33 6.53
C GLU A 72 9.79 4.41 5.98
N GLU A 73 9.02 4.96 6.90
CA GLU A 73 8.13 6.07 6.64
C GLU A 73 8.93 7.37 6.50
N LEU A 74 8.77 8.05 5.37
CA LEU A 74 9.43 9.33 5.14
C LEU A 74 8.70 10.45 5.85
N ASP A 75 9.43 11.35 6.49
CA ASP A 75 8.82 12.59 6.98
C ASP A 75 8.56 13.51 5.78
N VAL A 76 7.29 13.66 5.42
CA VAL A 76 6.81 14.43 4.27
C VAL A 76 5.81 15.47 4.74
N SER A 77 5.78 16.64 4.09
CA SER A 77 4.92 17.74 4.51
C SER A 77 3.44 17.44 4.29
N ASP A 78 2.58 18.13 5.04
CA ASP A 78 1.12 18.10 4.88
C ASP A 78 0.69 18.35 3.44
N GLU A 79 1.34 19.29 2.76
CA GLU A 79 1.10 19.63 1.36
C GLU A 79 1.43 18.44 0.43
N GLN A 80 2.54 17.74 0.67
CA GLN A 80 2.92 16.55 -0.08
C GLN A 80 1.95 15.38 0.14
N ILE A 81 1.46 15.21 1.37
CA ILE A 81 0.46 14.19 1.71
C ILE A 81 -0.86 14.47 1.00
N ILE A 82 -1.37 15.70 1.11
CA ILE A 82 -2.62 16.12 0.46
C ILE A 82 -2.49 15.99 -1.06
N SER A 83 -1.40 16.49 -1.64
CA SER A 83 -1.14 16.42 -3.09
C SER A 83 -1.10 14.98 -3.59
N GLY A 84 -0.41 14.08 -2.87
CA GLY A 84 -0.39 12.66 -3.17
C GLY A 84 -1.76 12.01 -3.18
N TYR A 85 -2.49 12.23 -2.10
CA TYR A 85 -3.84 11.72 -1.93
C TYR A 85 -4.77 12.22 -3.05
N GLN A 86 -4.63 13.49 -3.45
CA GLN A 86 -5.41 14.13 -4.51
C GLN A 86 -5.04 13.62 -5.91
N ARG A 87 -3.77 13.34 -6.18
CA ARG A 87 -3.29 12.91 -7.50
C ARG A 87 -3.57 11.45 -7.82
N GLY A 88 -3.78 10.60 -6.81
CA GLY A 88 -4.03 9.17 -6.97
C GLY A 88 -5.04 8.83 -8.09
N PRO A 89 -6.25 9.42 -8.12
CA PRO A 89 -7.23 9.16 -9.17
C PRO A 89 -6.76 9.50 -10.59
N ILE A 90 -6.03 10.61 -10.75
CA ILE A 90 -5.49 11.06 -12.05
C ILE A 90 -4.47 10.04 -12.54
N LEU A 91 -3.52 9.68 -11.68
CA LEU A 91 -2.44 8.73 -12.00
C LEU A 91 -3.00 7.33 -12.31
N LEU A 92 -4.04 6.90 -11.60
CA LEU A 92 -4.72 5.65 -11.88
C LEU A 92 -5.40 5.69 -13.27
N GLN A 93 -6.08 6.78 -13.60
CA GLN A 93 -6.71 6.95 -14.90
C GLN A 93 -5.67 6.96 -16.04
N GLU A 94 -4.53 7.61 -15.84
CA GLU A 94 -3.39 7.57 -16.76
C GLU A 94 -2.89 6.14 -16.98
N ALA A 95 -2.70 5.36 -15.91
CA ALA A 95 -2.26 3.96 -15.99
C ALA A 95 -3.23 3.06 -16.77
N LEU A 96 -4.52 3.35 -16.70
CA LEU A 96 -5.57 2.60 -17.40
C LEU A 96 -5.85 3.11 -18.82
N THR A 97 -5.28 4.26 -19.20
CA THR A 97 -5.55 4.88 -20.51
C THR A 97 -5.09 3.97 -21.65
N GLY A 98 -5.96 3.79 -22.65
CA GLY A 98 -5.69 2.98 -23.83
C GLY A 98 -5.82 1.47 -23.64
N LEU A 99 -6.15 1.00 -22.43
CA LEU A 99 -6.43 -0.42 -22.19
C LEU A 99 -7.86 -0.77 -22.60
N ASP A 100 -8.02 -1.94 -23.19
CA ASP A 100 -9.31 -2.56 -23.47
C ASP A 100 -9.76 -3.52 -22.35
N GLU A 101 -10.99 -4.02 -22.48
CA GLU A 101 -11.61 -4.84 -21.43
C GLU A 101 -10.90 -6.18 -21.17
N ARG A 102 -10.25 -6.75 -22.19
CA ARG A 102 -9.47 -7.99 -22.04
C ARG A 102 -8.13 -7.71 -21.40
N GLN A 103 -7.55 -6.54 -21.67
CA GLN A 103 -6.27 -6.13 -21.10
C GLN A 103 -6.35 -5.89 -19.59
N PHE A 104 -7.52 -5.53 -19.05
CA PHE A 104 -7.70 -5.44 -17.59
C PHE A 104 -7.55 -6.79 -16.88
N ASP A 105 -7.67 -7.91 -17.58
CA ASP A 105 -7.53 -9.25 -17.00
C ASP A 105 -6.09 -9.79 -17.08
N LEU A 106 -5.16 -9.02 -17.64
CA LEU A 106 -3.74 -9.36 -17.69
C LEU A 106 -3.09 -9.30 -16.30
N ARG A 107 -2.09 -10.16 -16.10
CA ARG A 107 -1.35 -10.33 -14.85
C ARG A 107 0.15 -10.16 -15.11
N ARG A 108 0.87 -9.52 -14.19
CA ARG A 108 2.33 -9.37 -14.29
C ARG A 108 3.11 -10.68 -14.13
N ALA A 109 2.55 -11.65 -13.41
CA ALA A 109 3.16 -12.95 -13.16
C ALA A 109 2.11 -14.00 -12.73
N PRO A 110 2.41 -15.32 -12.85
CA PRO A 110 1.56 -16.37 -12.31
C PRO A 110 1.26 -16.18 -10.81
N GLY A 111 -0.01 -16.35 -10.44
CA GLY A 111 -0.47 -16.18 -9.06
C GLY A 111 -0.54 -14.74 -8.55
N LYS A 112 -0.32 -13.73 -9.40
CA LYS A 112 -0.57 -12.31 -9.07
C LYS A 112 -1.93 -11.87 -9.58
N TRP A 113 -2.53 -10.89 -8.90
CA TRP A 113 -3.79 -10.28 -9.34
C TRP A 113 -3.69 -9.67 -10.74
N SER A 114 -4.82 -9.63 -11.44
CA SER A 114 -4.95 -8.89 -12.69
C SER A 114 -4.97 -7.38 -12.44
N ILE A 115 -4.90 -6.57 -13.50
CA ILE A 115 -5.11 -5.12 -13.42
C ILE A 115 -6.46 -4.83 -12.76
N ARG A 116 -7.54 -5.49 -13.20
CA ARG A 116 -8.89 -5.35 -12.64
C ARG A 116 -8.91 -5.64 -11.15
N GLU A 117 -8.43 -6.81 -10.74
CA GLU A 117 -8.39 -7.21 -9.32
C GLU A 117 -7.56 -6.24 -8.48
N THR A 118 -6.42 -5.76 -9.01
CA THR A 118 -5.55 -4.79 -8.35
C THR A 118 -6.26 -3.44 -8.14
N VAL A 119 -6.95 -2.94 -9.17
CA VAL A 119 -7.69 -1.68 -9.06
C VAL A 119 -8.85 -1.80 -8.08
N LEU A 120 -9.62 -2.90 -8.15
CA LEU A 120 -10.74 -3.09 -7.22
C LEU A 120 -10.27 -3.20 -5.77
N HIS A 121 -9.16 -3.89 -5.54
CA HIS A 121 -8.54 -3.93 -4.23
C HIS A 121 -8.14 -2.53 -3.74
N LEU A 122 -7.51 -1.73 -4.60
CA LEU A 122 -7.16 -0.35 -4.28
C LEU A 122 -8.39 0.45 -3.84
N VAL A 123 -9.49 0.35 -4.59
CA VAL A 123 -10.73 1.08 -4.28
C VAL A 123 -11.36 0.62 -2.95
N ASP A 124 -11.41 -0.68 -2.68
CA ASP A 124 -11.98 -1.18 -1.41
C ASP A 124 -11.09 -0.82 -0.20
N SER A 125 -9.76 -0.85 -0.35
CA SER A 125 -8.83 -0.34 0.68
C SER A 125 -9.08 1.14 1.00
N ASP A 126 -9.38 1.91 -0.04
CA ASP A 126 -9.74 3.31 0.06
C ASP A 126 -11.06 3.54 0.78
N VAL A 127 -12.13 2.86 0.36
CA VAL A 127 -13.46 2.99 0.95
C VAL A 127 -13.41 2.67 2.44
N THR A 128 -12.79 1.55 2.81
CA THR A 128 -12.68 1.12 4.21
C THR A 128 -11.92 2.11 5.07
N THR A 129 -10.86 2.71 4.53
CA THR A 129 -10.01 3.66 5.26
C THR A 129 -10.60 5.07 5.28
N ALA A 130 -11.29 5.49 4.22
CA ALA A 130 -12.01 6.75 4.17
C ALA A 130 -13.14 6.82 5.21
N ILE A 131 -13.80 5.70 5.50
CA ILE A 131 -14.77 5.62 6.61
C ILE A 131 -14.07 5.91 7.96
N THR A 132 -12.87 5.37 8.16
CA THR A 132 -12.08 5.63 9.38
C THR A 132 -11.72 7.12 9.48
N MET A 133 -11.26 7.73 8.39
CA MET A 133 -10.98 9.17 8.33
C MET A 133 -12.25 9.99 8.56
N LYS A 134 -13.41 9.56 8.07
CA LYS A 134 -14.67 10.28 8.30
C LYS A 134 -15.02 10.32 9.79
N PHE A 135 -14.84 9.22 10.52
CA PHE A 135 -15.00 9.22 11.98
C PHE A 135 -13.98 10.11 12.67
N ALA A 136 -12.70 10.08 12.28
CA ALA A 136 -11.70 10.98 12.83
C ALA A 136 -12.09 12.46 12.60
N LEU A 137 -12.52 12.80 11.38
CA LEU A 137 -12.90 14.15 11.00
C LEU A 137 -14.17 14.63 11.70
N ALA A 138 -15.19 13.78 11.88
CA ALA A 138 -16.48 14.17 12.45
C ALA A 138 -16.54 14.03 13.98
N GLU A 139 -15.84 13.05 14.55
CA GLU A 139 -15.83 12.69 15.96
C GLU A 139 -14.38 12.51 16.47
N PRO A 140 -13.58 13.59 16.57
CA PRO A 140 -12.17 13.50 16.91
C PRO A 140 -11.95 12.83 18.27
N GLY A 141 -11.01 11.88 18.31
CA GLY A 141 -10.66 11.14 19.52
C GLY A 141 -11.61 9.98 19.86
N ARG A 142 -12.62 9.68 19.03
CA ARG A 142 -13.52 8.55 19.32
C ARG A 142 -12.78 7.22 19.28
N ILE A 143 -13.30 6.25 20.04
CA ILE A 143 -12.91 4.86 19.90
C ILE A 143 -13.48 4.33 18.57
N PHE A 144 -12.63 3.76 17.72
CA PHE A 144 -13.02 3.15 16.46
C PHE A 144 -12.43 1.75 16.32
N THR A 145 -13.31 0.77 16.29
CA THR A 145 -12.96 -0.62 15.99
C THR A 145 -13.04 -0.84 14.49
N ARG A 146 -11.88 -1.05 13.86
CA ARG A 146 -11.82 -1.45 12.45
C ARG A 146 -11.82 -2.97 12.35
N SER A 147 -12.77 -3.53 11.62
CA SER A 147 -12.68 -4.92 11.20
C SER A 147 -11.54 -5.06 10.18
N SER A 148 -10.56 -5.93 10.49
CA SER A 148 -9.62 -6.37 9.48
C SER A 148 -10.36 -7.12 8.38
N TYR A 149 -9.80 -7.10 7.18
CA TYR A 149 -10.32 -7.88 6.07
C TYR A 149 -9.18 -8.58 5.37
N ASN A 150 -9.49 -9.74 4.77
CA ASN A 150 -8.56 -10.45 3.91
C ASN A 150 -8.82 -10.02 2.45
N PRO A 151 -7.85 -9.36 1.78
CA PRO A 151 -8.01 -8.90 0.40
C PRO A 151 -8.32 -10.00 -0.61
N ASP A 152 -7.72 -11.19 -0.47
CA ASP A 152 -7.98 -12.32 -1.38
C ASP A 152 -9.40 -12.87 -1.21
N GLN A 153 -9.88 -12.95 0.04
CA GLN A 153 -11.27 -13.32 0.29
C GLN A 153 -12.25 -12.30 -0.29
N TRP A 154 -11.92 -11.01 -0.24
CA TRP A 154 -12.73 -9.96 -0.83
C TRP A 154 -12.70 -10.02 -2.35
N ALA A 155 -11.54 -10.29 -2.95
CA ALA A 155 -11.43 -10.45 -4.39
C ALA A 155 -12.34 -11.56 -4.94
N VAL A 156 -12.40 -12.68 -4.24
CA VAL A 156 -13.29 -13.79 -4.57
C VAL A 156 -14.74 -13.47 -4.21
N GLY A 157 -15.01 -13.07 -2.97
CA GLY A 157 -16.35 -12.89 -2.41
C GLY A 157 -17.14 -11.75 -3.05
N ALA A 158 -16.45 -10.67 -3.43
CA ALA A 158 -17.02 -9.55 -4.17
C ALA A 158 -16.80 -9.66 -5.70
N ALA A 159 -16.34 -10.82 -6.18
CA ALA A 159 -16.20 -11.16 -7.59
C ALA A 159 -15.43 -10.13 -8.43
N TYR A 160 -14.26 -9.69 -7.96
CA TYR A 160 -13.48 -8.64 -8.61
C TYR A 160 -13.22 -8.91 -10.10
N ALA A 161 -12.91 -10.16 -10.44
CA ALA A 161 -12.62 -10.58 -11.82
C ALA A 161 -13.75 -10.31 -12.83
N ARG A 162 -14.97 -10.00 -12.39
CA ARG A 162 -16.13 -9.76 -13.27
C ARG A 162 -16.70 -8.34 -13.18
N ARG A 163 -16.15 -7.50 -12.30
CA ARG A 163 -16.70 -6.17 -12.03
C ARG A 163 -16.16 -5.13 -13.02
N PRO A 164 -17.00 -4.18 -13.46
CA PRO A 164 -16.58 -3.15 -14.40
C PRO A 164 -15.61 -2.15 -13.74
N ILE A 165 -14.39 -2.06 -14.26
CA ILE A 165 -13.33 -1.24 -13.65
C ILE A 165 -13.67 0.27 -13.60
N HIS A 166 -14.42 0.76 -14.60
CA HIS A 166 -14.72 2.20 -14.71
C HIS A 166 -15.58 2.73 -13.55
N VAL A 167 -16.51 1.91 -13.03
CA VAL A 167 -17.35 2.29 -11.89
C VAL A 167 -16.48 2.47 -10.64
N GLU A 168 -15.50 1.59 -10.47
CA GLU A 168 -14.59 1.60 -9.32
C GLU A 168 -13.66 2.81 -9.36
N VAL A 169 -13.11 3.14 -10.54
CA VAL A 169 -12.27 4.34 -10.73
C VAL A 169 -13.06 5.62 -10.44
N GLN A 170 -14.34 5.68 -10.82
CA GLN A 170 -15.22 6.80 -10.47
C GLN A 170 -15.46 6.88 -8.95
N LEU A 171 -15.74 5.75 -8.29
CA LEU A 171 -15.90 5.69 -6.84
C LEU A 171 -14.64 6.16 -6.12
N PHE A 172 -13.47 5.70 -6.54
CA PHE A 172 -12.18 6.13 -6.02
C PHE A 172 -12.02 7.66 -6.10
N SER A 173 -12.30 8.23 -7.27
CA SER A 173 -12.22 9.69 -7.48
C SER A 173 -13.16 10.45 -6.55
N LEU A 174 -14.42 10.03 -6.46
CA LEU A 174 -15.44 10.69 -5.63
C LEU A 174 -15.13 10.56 -4.13
N MET A 175 -14.62 9.42 -3.68
CA MET A 175 -14.22 9.21 -2.28
C MET A 175 -13.05 10.10 -1.89
N ARG A 176 -12.04 10.23 -2.75
CA ARG A 176 -10.91 11.15 -2.52
C ARG A 176 -11.39 12.60 -2.43
N GLN A 177 -12.23 13.03 -3.37
CA GLN A 177 -12.83 14.37 -3.36
C GLN A 177 -13.68 14.62 -2.11
N HIS A 178 -14.46 13.63 -1.66
CA HIS A 178 -15.28 13.76 -0.46
C HIS A 178 -14.44 14.06 0.78
N ILE A 179 -13.36 13.30 1.00
CA ILE A 179 -12.47 13.51 2.16
C ILE A 179 -11.73 14.84 2.04
N LEU A 180 -11.18 15.16 0.88
CA LEU A 180 -10.47 16.42 0.64
C LEU A 180 -11.38 17.64 0.86
N GLY A 181 -12.65 17.57 0.43
CA GLY A 181 -13.61 18.64 0.65
C GLY A 181 -13.87 18.92 2.13
N ILE A 182 -13.90 17.87 2.97
CA ILE A 182 -14.00 18.05 4.43
C ILE A 182 -12.71 18.66 4.99
N CYS A 183 -11.55 18.13 4.57
CA CYS A 183 -10.26 18.65 5.04
C CYS A 183 -10.02 20.10 4.64
N HIS A 184 -10.55 20.55 3.50
CA HIS A 184 -10.46 21.93 3.06
C HIS A 184 -11.22 22.90 3.97
N VAL A 185 -12.34 22.47 4.55
CA VAL A 185 -13.18 23.29 5.44
C VAL A 185 -12.66 23.30 6.88
N LEU A 186 -12.02 22.21 7.31
CA LEU A 186 -11.53 22.03 8.68
C LEU A 186 -10.03 22.36 8.77
N PRO A 187 -9.62 23.46 9.43
CA PRO A 187 -8.21 23.85 9.48
C PRO A 187 -7.33 22.87 10.27
N ASP A 188 -7.91 22.09 11.18
CA ASP A 188 -7.26 21.08 12.01
C ASP A 188 -7.45 19.64 11.45
N ALA A 189 -7.96 19.48 10.22
CA ALA A 189 -8.41 18.20 9.70
C ALA A 189 -7.39 17.07 9.82
N LEU A 190 -6.12 17.36 9.50
CA LEU A 190 -5.07 16.35 9.47
C LEU A 190 -4.65 15.90 10.88
N ASP A 191 -4.83 16.75 11.89
CA ASP A 191 -4.50 16.45 13.29
C ASP A 191 -5.62 15.69 14.00
N ARG A 192 -6.83 15.63 13.42
CA ARG A 192 -7.93 14.86 13.99
C ARG A 192 -7.65 13.37 13.98
N THR A 193 -8.14 12.67 15.00
CA THR A 193 -7.75 11.28 15.27
C THR A 193 -8.93 10.37 15.56
N VAL A 194 -8.68 9.07 15.46
CA VAL A 194 -9.42 8.02 16.17
C VAL A 194 -8.48 7.30 17.14
N VAL A 195 -9.06 6.67 18.16
CA VAL A 195 -8.36 5.77 19.09
C VAL A 195 -8.80 4.34 18.76
N ARG A 196 -7.85 3.45 18.49
CA ARG A 196 -8.12 2.02 18.28
C ARG A 196 -8.34 1.32 19.62
N GLU A 197 -8.93 0.12 19.59
CA GLU A 197 -9.21 -0.65 20.82
C GLU A 197 -7.95 -0.98 21.65
N ASN A 198 -6.79 -1.09 21.00
CA ASN A 198 -5.50 -1.29 21.67
C ASN A 198 -4.90 0.00 22.26
N GLY A 199 -5.61 1.14 22.19
CA GLY A 199 -5.16 2.46 22.65
C GLY A 199 -4.30 3.22 21.64
N GLU A 200 -4.00 2.66 20.47
CA GLU A 200 -3.25 3.34 19.41
C GLU A 200 -4.04 4.54 18.87
N VAL A 201 -3.41 5.72 18.84
CA VAL A 201 -4.00 6.94 18.29
C VAL A 201 -3.58 7.06 16.83
N VAL A 202 -4.56 7.19 15.93
CA VAL A 202 -4.34 7.26 14.49
C VAL A 202 -4.94 8.55 13.94
N SER A 203 -4.11 9.37 13.30
CA SER A 203 -4.52 10.66 12.73
C SER A 203 -4.99 10.54 11.27
N VAL A 204 -5.78 11.51 10.83
CA VAL A 204 -6.13 11.69 9.42
C VAL A 204 -4.88 11.87 8.57
N ARG A 205 -3.87 12.61 9.06
CA ARG A 205 -2.55 12.76 8.43
C ARG A 205 -1.94 11.41 8.07
N PHE A 206 -1.86 10.51 9.05
CA PHE A 206 -1.30 9.18 8.86
C PHE A 206 -2.12 8.38 7.85
N LEU A 207 -3.45 8.34 7.99
CA LEU A 207 -4.32 7.57 7.10
C LEU A 207 -4.28 8.09 5.66
N MET A 208 -4.23 9.41 5.48
CA MET A 208 -4.17 10.05 4.17
C MET A 208 -2.85 9.70 3.47
N LYS A 209 -1.73 9.77 4.19
CA LYS A 209 -0.41 9.38 3.69
C LYS A 209 -0.35 7.90 3.34
N LEU A 210 -0.88 7.04 4.23
CA LEU A 210 -0.98 5.60 3.99
C LEU A 210 -1.71 5.31 2.67
N LEU A 211 -2.86 5.95 2.46
CA LEU A 211 -3.64 5.77 1.24
C LEU A 211 -2.99 6.38 -0.01
N ALA A 212 -2.21 7.44 0.11
CA ALA A 212 -1.43 8.01 -1.00
C ALA A 212 -0.34 7.01 -1.46
N GLY A 213 0.45 6.49 -0.52
CA GLY A 213 1.48 5.49 -0.81
C GLY A 213 0.90 4.17 -1.33
N HIS A 214 -0.19 3.68 -0.71
CA HIS A 214 -0.87 2.46 -1.15
C HIS A 214 -1.38 2.56 -2.60
N ALA A 215 -1.96 3.72 -2.97
CA ALA A 215 -2.39 3.97 -4.33
C ALA A 215 -1.21 3.93 -5.31
N MET A 216 -0.11 4.61 -4.99
CA MET A 216 1.08 4.63 -5.84
C MET A 216 1.65 3.22 -6.07
N GLY A 217 1.76 2.42 -5.01
CA GLY A 217 2.25 1.04 -5.11
C GLY A 217 1.40 0.18 -6.06
N HIS A 218 0.07 0.26 -5.98
CA HIS A 218 -0.82 -0.48 -6.88
C HIS A 218 -0.86 0.07 -8.30
N ILE A 219 -0.76 1.39 -8.48
CA ILE A 219 -0.64 2.00 -9.81
C ILE A 219 0.65 1.54 -10.50
N ASN A 220 1.76 1.43 -9.75
CA ASN A 220 3.01 0.89 -10.27
C ASN A 220 2.88 -0.58 -10.70
N GLN A 221 2.07 -1.39 -10.00
CA GLN A 221 1.77 -2.78 -10.43
C GLN A 221 0.96 -2.82 -11.74
N VAL A 222 0.08 -1.85 -11.98
CA VAL A 222 -0.62 -1.71 -13.27
C VAL A 222 0.39 -1.41 -14.37
N TRP A 223 1.28 -0.43 -14.17
CA TRP A 223 2.35 -0.11 -15.13
C TRP A 223 3.33 -1.27 -15.37
N GLU A 224 3.68 -2.02 -14.32
CA GLU A 224 4.48 -3.24 -14.44
C GLU A 224 3.79 -4.27 -15.33
N THR A 225 2.49 -4.51 -15.11
CA THR A 225 1.71 -5.44 -15.94
C THR A 225 1.73 -4.98 -17.40
N ARG A 226 1.53 -3.69 -17.67
CA ARG A 226 1.61 -3.15 -19.05
C ARG A 226 2.97 -3.40 -19.70
N ARG A 227 4.06 -3.13 -18.98
CA ARG A 227 5.43 -3.35 -19.48
C ARG A 227 5.68 -4.82 -19.85
N VAL A 228 5.23 -5.76 -19.00
CA VAL A 228 5.37 -7.21 -19.27
C VAL A 228 4.59 -7.64 -20.52
N HIS A 229 3.49 -6.97 -20.84
CA HIS A 229 2.63 -7.27 -22.00
C HIS A 229 2.85 -6.33 -23.21
N ASN A 230 3.85 -5.46 -23.17
CA ASN A 230 4.18 -4.47 -24.21
C ASN A 230 3.01 -3.53 -24.58
N LEU A 231 2.33 -2.98 -23.56
CA LEU A 231 1.19 -2.07 -23.68
C LEU A 231 1.52 -0.62 -23.30
#